data_AF-A0A7S4SFQ5-F1
#
_entry.id   AF-A0A7S4SFQ5-F1
#
_cell.length_a   1.000
_cell.length_b   1.000
_cell.length_c   1.000
_cell.angle_alpha   90.00
_cell.angle_beta   90.00
_cell.angle_gamma   90.00
#
_symmetry.space_group_name_H-M   'P 1'
#
loop_
_entity.id
_entity.type
_entity.pdbx_description
1 polymer ?
#
loop_
_entity_poly.entity_id
_entity_poly.type
_entity_poly.pdbx_seq_one_letter_code
_entity_poly.pdbx_strand_id
1 'polypeptide(L)'
;MLAATAKEFAPEEGALFAIGNCPSVGITGYLLGGGSGDVTPSTGWGSDDVLELRAVIWNGTNAEYITANKEENADFFWASLGGGGGLGVITDIKTAIVQSPEPLPHEDRRKFLFIQNLGFAYFGEESKREGLESFRRFLYEKTEESHKFGGGGFLHSESFRLNGIYLGSADEFIESFGKNGLLQDIPPVLGYHTIYRKMTSEADTLEDVCDGTGPCQDW
;
A
#
# COMPACT_ATOMS: atom_id res chain seq x y z
N MET A 1 -4.73 1.45 -16.95
CA MET A 1 -4.99 2.91 -17.11
C MET A 1 -4.48 3.68 -15.89
N LEU A 2 -4.80 3.22 -14.67
CA LEU A 2 -4.26 3.71 -13.38
C LEU A 2 -2.73 3.91 -13.31
N ALA A 3 -1.95 2.86 -13.60
CA ALA A 3 -0.47 2.94 -13.56
C ALA A 3 0.12 3.89 -14.62
N ALA A 4 -0.59 4.12 -15.72
CA ALA A 4 -0.14 5.05 -16.77
C ALA A 4 -0.35 6.51 -16.35
N THR A 5 -1.50 6.83 -15.74
CA THR A 5 -1.78 8.15 -15.18
C THR A 5 -0.83 8.48 -14.02
N ALA A 6 -0.56 7.53 -13.11
CA ALA A 6 0.41 7.74 -12.04
C ALA A 6 1.84 8.03 -12.57
N LYS A 7 2.26 7.34 -13.65
CA LYS A 7 3.58 7.53 -14.26
C LYS A 7 3.77 8.92 -14.90
N GLU A 8 2.69 9.56 -15.33
CA GLU A 8 2.73 10.88 -15.96
C GLU A 8 2.86 12.02 -14.94
N PHE A 9 2.30 11.87 -13.73
CA PHE A 9 2.22 12.94 -12.72
C PHE A 9 3.15 12.76 -11.50
N ALA A 10 3.52 11.53 -11.14
CA ALA A 10 4.34 11.26 -9.94
C ALA A 10 5.83 11.68 -10.02
N PRO A 11 6.54 11.58 -11.17
CA PRO A 11 8.00 11.77 -11.20
C PRO A 11 8.50 13.18 -10.88
N GLU A 12 7.71 14.23 -11.11
CA GLU A 12 8.20 15.62 -10.99
C GLU A 12 7.94 16.26 -9.60
N GLU A 13 6.91 15.81 -8.87
CA GLU A 13 6.40 16.55 -7.69
C GLU A 13 6.43 15.81 -6.34
N GLY A 14 6.93 14.57 -6.26
CA GLY A 14 6.88 13.81 -4.99
C GLY A 14 5.45 13.43 -4.58
N ALA A 15 4.57 13.35 -5.57
CA ALA A 15 3.18 12.95 -5.43
C ALA A 15 3.05 11.44 -5.25
N LEU A 16 2.16 11.03 -4.34
CA LEU A 16 1.66 9.67 -4.20
C LEU A 16 0.24 9.60 -4.76
N PHE A 17 -0.04 8.51 -5.45
CA PHE A 17 -1.39 8.16 -5.85
C PHE A 17 -1.82 6.97 -5.00
N ALA A 18 -2.89 7.14 -4.22
CA ALA A 18 -3.53 6.05 -3.48
C ALA A 18 -4.21 5.10 -4.49
N ILE A 19 -3.40 4.23 -5.09
CA ILE A 19 -3.81 3.30 -6.14
C ILE A 19 -3.43 1.86 -5.77
N GLY A 20 -4.17 0.91 -6.33
CA GLY A 20 -3.85 -0.51 -6.20
C GLY A 20 -2.69 -0.95 -7.09
N ASN A 21 -2.09 -2.09 -6.75
CA ASN A 21 -0.92 -2.65 -7.42
C ASN A 21 -1.21 -3.30 -8.78
N CYS A 22 -2.46 -3.70 -9.02
CA CYS A 22 -2.86 -4.43 -10.22
C CYS A 22 -3.18 -3.46 -11.39
N PRO A 23 -2.35 -3.38 -12.44
CA PRO A 23 -2.51 -2.36 -13.50
C PRO A 23 -3.76 -2.53 -14.36
N SER A 24 -4.37 -3.73 -14.34
CA SER A 24 -5.59 -4.08 -15.06
C SER A 24 -6.88 -3.64 -14.37
N VAL A 25 -6.81 -3.24 -13.09
CA VAL A 25 -8.00 -2.79 -12.34
C VAL A 25 -8.54 -1.50 -12.95
N GLY A 26 -9.86 -1.42 -13.09
CA GLY A 26 -10.55 -0.21 -13.53
C GLY A 26 -10.68 0.81 -12.39
N ILE A 27 -10.38 2.08 -12.68
CA ILE A 27 -10.40 3.18 -11.69
C ILE A 27 -11.76 3.36 -11.02
N THR A 28 -12.86 3.26 -11.78
CA THR A 28 -14.20 3.46 -11.24
C THR A 28 -14.53 2.43 -10.16
N GLY A 29 -14.39 1.14 -10.46
CA GLY A 29 -14.65 0.09 -9.47
C GLY A 29 -13.71 0.16 -8.26
N TYR A 30 -12.45 0.54 -8.49
CA TYR A 30 -11.48 0.76 -7.42
C TYR A 30 -11.95 1.84 -6.44
N LEU A 31 -12.27 3.03 -6.92
CA LEU A 31 -12.64 4.17 -6.09
C LEU A 31 -14.02 3.99 -5.42
N LEU A 32 -15.01 3.48 -6.16
CA LEU A 32 -16.35 3.26 -5.60
C LEU A 32 -16.36 2.14 -4.53
N GLY A 33 -15.41 1.20 -4.60
CA GLY A 33 -15.22 0.16 -3.59
C GLY A 33 -14.31 0.58 -2.43
N GLY A 34 -13.87 1.84 -2.37
CA GLY A 34 -12.94 2.36 -1.38
C GLY A 34 -11.54 2.59 -1.96
N GLY A 35 -10.94 1.55 -2.52
CA GLY A 35 -9.64 1.67 -3.19
C GLY A 35 -8.46 1.60 -2.22
N SER A 36 -8.01 0.38 -1.95
CA SER A 36 -6.84 0.11 -1.11
C SER A 36 -5.59 -0.16 -1.95
N GLY A 37 -4.44 0.29 -1.47
CA GLY A 37 -3.13 -0.04 -2.01
C GLY A 37 -2.05 0.04 -0.92
N ASP A 38 -0.80 -0.21 -1.29
CA ASP A 38 0.31 -0.28 -0.33
C ASP A 38 0.58 1.04 0.39
N VAL A 39 0.18 2.19 -0.16
CA VAL A 39 0.35 3.50 0.50
C VAL A 39 -0.85 3.94 1.34
N THR A 40 -1.95 3.17 1.33
CA THR A 40 -3.18 3.50 2.06
C THR A 40 -2.99 3.79 3.55
N PRO A 41 -2.11 3.09 4.30
CA PRO A 41 -1.87 3.44 5.70
C PRO A 41 -1.35 4.86 5.93
N SER A 42 -0.71 5.46 4.93
CA SER A 42 -0.11 6.80 5.03
C SER A 42 -0.90 7.86 4.25
N THR A 43 -1.70 7.47 3.25
CA THR A 43 -2.43 8.40 2.38
C THR A 43 -3.95 8.36 2.54
N GLY A 44 -4.51 7.36 3.23
CA GLY A 44 -5.94 7.08 3.20
C GLY A 44 -6.35 6.22 1.99
N TRP A 45 -7.65 5.98 1.85
CA TRP A 45 -8.22 5.19 0.77
C TRP A 45 -8.37 6.05 -0.49
N GLY A 46 -8.30 5.45 -1.68
CA GLY A 46 -8.46 6.20 -2.93
C GLY A 46 -9.80 6.96 -3.00
N SER A 47 -10.84 6.44 -2.35
CA SER A 47 -12.15 7.11 -2.22
C SER A 47 -12.09 8.41 -1.44
N ASP A 48 -11.17 8.54 -0.48
CA ASP A 48 -11.03 9.74 0.36
C ASP A 48 -10.58 10.95 -0.46
N ASP A 49 -9.88 10.69 -1.56
CA ASP A 49 -9.34 11.71 -2.47
C ASP A 49 -10.31 12.12 -3.58
N VAL A 50 -11.48 11.46 -3.70
CA VAL A 50 -12.47 11.83 -4.71
C VAL A 50 -13.13 13.16 -4.33
N LEU A 51 -13.14 14.10 -5.28
CA LEU A 51 -13.68 15.45 -5.11
C LEU A 51 -15.06 15.61 -5.74
N GLU A 52 -15.31 14.92 -6.86
CA GLU A 52 -16.55 15.02 -7.62
C GLU A 52 -16.76 13.76 -8.49
N LEU A 53 -18.01 13.35 -8.63
CA LEU A 53 -18.46 12.32 -9.56
C LEU A 53 -19.46 12.95 -10.55
N ARG A 54 -19.37 12.56 -11.82
CA ARG A 54 -20.48 12.74 -12.78
C ARG A 54 -21.08 11.39 -13.08
N ALA A 55 -22.41 11.32 -13.03
CA ALA A 55 -23.12 10.06 -13.14
C ALA A 55 -24.40 10.19 -13.96
N VAL A 56 -24.81 9.08 -14.56
CA VAL A 56 -26.16 8.88 -15.06
C VAL A 56 -26.92 8.02 -14.05
N ILE A 57 -28.01 8.55 -13.51
CA ILE A 57 -28.88 7.86 -12.56
C ILE A 57 -30.27 7.64 -13.15
N TRP A 58 -31.05 6.74 -12.55
CA TRP A 58 -32.46 6.53 -12.89
C TRP A 58 -33.35 7.07 -11.78
N ASN A 59 -34.20 8.05 -12.08
CA ASN A 59 -35.10 8.67 -11.09
C ASN A 59 -36.43 7.90 -10.90
N GLY A 60 -36.58 6.74 -11.54
CA GLY A 60 -37.85 5.99 -11.60
C GLY A 60 -38.61 6.13 -12.92
N THR A 61 -38.38 7.22 -13.65
CA THR A 61 -39.09 7.56 -14.90
C THR A 61 -38.17 7.84 -16.09
N ASN A 62 -37.04 8.49 -15.87
CA ASN A 62 -36.05 8.86 -16.88
C ASN A 62 -34.61 8.71 -16.34
N ALA A 63 -33.66 8.64 -17.28
CA ALA A 63 -32.25 8.75 -16.97
C ALA A 63 -31.87 10.23 -16.83
N GLU A 64 -31.13 10.56 -15.77
CA GLU A 64 -30.70 11.93 -15.48
C GLU A 64 -29.18 11.98 -15.30
N TYR A 65 -28.57 13.03 -15.85
CA TYR A 65 -27.16 13.34 -15.62
C TYR A 65 -27.04 14.22 -14.37
N ILE A 66 -26.22 13.80 -13.42
CA ILE A 66 -25.99 14.52 -12.17
C ILE A 66 -24.49 14.78 -11.96
N THR A 67 -24.21 15.85 -11.22
CA THR A 67 -22.90 16.08 -10.59
C THR A 67 -23.05 15.84 -9.10
N ALA A 68 -22.15 15.07 -8.51
CA ALA A 68 -22.21 14.72 -7.09
C ALA A 68 -20.88 15.04 -6.40
N ASN A 69 -20.96 15.79 -5.31
CA ASN A 69 -19.83 16.16 -4.45
C ASN A 69 -20.36 16.41 -3.03
N LYS A 70 -19.56 17.01 -2.13
CA LYS A 70 -19.96 17.25 -0.74
C LYS A 70 -21.11 18.28 -0.58
N GLU A 71 -21.38 19.08 -1.60
CA GLU A 71 -22.36 20.18 -1.59
C GLU A 71 -23.57 19.91 -2.50
N GLU A 72 -23.40 19.11 -3.55
CA GLU A 72 -24.44 18.76 -4.55
C GLU A 72 -24.63 17.24 -4.62
N ASN A 73 -25.87 16.74 -4.56
CA ASN A 73 -26.17 15.30 -4.54
C ASN A 73 -25.30 14.51 -3.53
N ALA A 74 -25.14 15.09 -2.33
CA ALA A 74 -24.16 14.64 -1.33
C ALA A 74 -24.46 13.24 -0.77
N ASP A 75 -25.72 12.85 -0.76
CA ASP A 75 -26.17 11.49 -0.41
C ASP A 75 -25.70 10.45 -1.45
N PHE A 76 -25.86 10.75 -2.75
CA PHE A 76 -25.31 9.92 -3.82
C PHE A 76 -23.80 9.84 -3.75
N PHE A 77 -23.13 11.00 -3.54
CA PHE A 77 -21.69 11.07 -3.40
C PHE A 77 -21.17 10.21 -2.24
N TRP A 78 -21.73 10.41 -1.05
CA TRP A 78 -21.39 9.63 0.14
C TRP A 78 -21.64 8.13 -0.05
N ALA A 79 -22.78 7.76 -0.62
CA ALA A 79 -23.12 6.35 -0.84
C ALA A 79 -22.24 5.69 -1.91
N SER A 80 -21.76 6.45 -2.90
CA SER A 80 -20.91 5.92 -3.98
C SER A 80 -19.50 5.61 -3.50
N LEU A 81 -18.94 6.38 -2.57
CA LEU A 81 -17.57 6.26 -2.10
C LEU A 81 -17.43 5.21 -0.99
N GLY A 82 -17.53 3.93 -1.38
CA GLY A 82 -17.45 2.76 -0.50
C GLY A 82 -18.64 1.81 -0.63
N GLY A 83 -19.75 2.26 -1.22
CA GLY A 83 -20.93 1.43 -1.49
C GLY A 83 -20.82 0.53 -2.71
N GLY A 84 -19.73 0.64 -3.48
CA GLY A 84 -19.51 -0.15 -4.69
C GLY A 84 -20.36 0.32 -5.87
N GLY A 85 -20.81 -0.65 -6.68
CA GLY A 85 -21.60 -0.36 -7.89
C GLY A 85 -23.11 -0.38 -7.65
N GLY A 86 -23.87 0.17 -8.60
CA GLY A 86 -25.33 -0.01 -8.68
C GLY A 86 -26.18 1.22 -8.38
N LEU A 87 -25.58 2.33 -7.93
CA LEU A 87 -26.30 3.59 -7.71
C LEU A 87 -26.49 4.41 -8.99
N GLY A 88 -25.61 4.20 -9.97
CA GLY A 88 -25.63 4.87 -11.27
C GLY A 88 -24.45 4.45 -12.14
N VAL A 89 -24.37 5.03 -13.33
CA VAL A 89 -23.24 4.85 -14.24
C VAL A 89 -22.34 6.08 -14.14
N ILE A 90 -21.17 5.93 -13.53
CA ILE A 90 -20.18 7.00 -13.42
C ILE A 90 -19.53 7.23 -14.78
N THR A 91 -19.55 8.49 -15.24
CA THR A 91 -18.95 8.91 -16.52
C THR A 91 -17.63 9.65 -16.32
N ASP A 92 -17.49 10.39 -15.21
CA ASP A 92 -16.31 11.18 -14.90
C ASP A 92 -16.01 11.17 -13.41
N ILE A 93 -14.73 11.26 -13.07
CA ILE A 93 -14.24 11.31 -11.69
C ILE A 93 -13.20 12.43 -11.61
N LYS A 94 -13.36 13.32 -10.63
CA LYS A 94 -12.33 14.28 -10.23
C LYS A 94 -11.72 13.81 -8.92
N THR A 95 -10.40 13.64 -8.88
CA THR A 95 -9.66 13.18 -7.70
C THR A 95 -8.50 14.12 -7.39
N ALA A 96 -8.11 14.20 -6.12
CA ALA A 96 -6.93 14.90 -5.66
C ALA A 96 -5.66 14.05 -5.88
N ILE A 97 -4.51 14.73 -5.86
CA ILE A 97 -3.19 14.10 -5.80
C ILE A 97 -2.69 14.24 -4.35
N VAL A 98 -2.29 13.13 -3.74
CA VAL A 98 -1.81 13.12 -2.36
C VAL A 98 -0.32 13.42 -2.35
N GLN A 99 0.12 14.31 -1.47
CA GLN A 99 1.55 14.53 -1.25
C GLN A 99 2.13 13.41 -0.39
N SER A 100 3.37 13.00 -0.69
CA SER A 100 4.09 12.11 0.23
C SER A 100 4.17 12.76 1.62
N PRO A 101 3.87 12.03 2.72
CA PRO A 101 3.86 12.57 4.08
C PRO A 101 5.20 13.21 4.52
N GLU A 102 6.30 12.83 3.87
CA GLU A 102 7.63 13.38 4.09
C GLU A 102 8.31 13.65 2.73
N PRO A 103 8.01 14.81 2.08
CA PRO A 103 8.66 15.15 0.83
C PRO A 103 10.12 15.46 1.13
N LEU A 104 11.00 14.47 0.97
CA LEU A 104 12.43 14.64 1.12
C LEU A 104 12.93 15.77 0.19
N PRO A 105 14.02 16.47 0.55
CA PRO A 105 14.66 17.45 -0.33
C PRO A 105 14.87 16.87 -1.73
N HIS A 106 14.89 17.72 -2.77
CA HIS A 106 14.85 17.32 -4.18
C HIS A 106 15.82 16.19 -4.58
N GLU A 107 16.96 16.11 -3.90
CA GLU A 107 18.04 15.13 -4.06
C GLU A 107 17.74 13.73 -3.47
N ASP A 108 16.77 13.62 -2.56
CA ASP A 108 16.44 12.41 -1.79
C ASP A 108 15.01 11.88 -2.01
N ARG A 109 14.25 12.43 -2.98
CA ARG A 109 12.82 12.15 -3.29
C ARG A 109 12.44 10.70 -3.63
N ARG A 110 13.32 9.71 -3.42
CA ARG A 110 13.14 8.29 -3.77
C ARG A 110 13.46 7.31 -2.64
N LYS A 111 13.26 7.67 -1.37
CA LYS A 111 13.41 6.70 -0.27
C LYS A 111 12.10 5.94 -0.03
N PHE A 112 11.68 5.16 -1.01
CA PHE A 112 10.68 4.11 -0.82
C PHE A 112 11.36 2.77 -1.02
N LEU A 113 11.21 1.87 -0.06
CA LEU A 113 11.64 0.49 -0.24
C LEU A 113 10.45 -0.33 -0.68
N PHE A 114 10.62 -1.06 -1.77
CA PHE A 114 9.71 -2.12 -2.15
C PHE A 114 10.15 -3.40 -1.46
N ILE A 115 9.32 -3.85 -0.53
CA ILE A 115 9.51 -5.11 0.17
C ILE A 115 8.87 -6.19 -0.69
N GLN A 116 9.68 -7.12 -1.18
CA GLN A 116 9.22 -8.26 -1.97
C GLN A 116 9.71 -9.55 -1.31
N ASN A 117 8.77 -10.38 -0.87
CA ASN A 117 9.03 -11.70 -0.29
C ASN A 117 9.93 -11.69 0.96
N LEU A 118 9.77 -10.70 1.85
CA LEU A 118 10.43 -10.76 3.16
C LEU A 118 9.82 -11.92 3.96
N GLY A 119 10.58 -13.01 4.08
CA GLY A 119 10.07 -14.31 4.52
C GLY A 119 10.48 -14.69 5.94
N PHE A 120 9.50 -15.16 6.70
CA PHE A 120 9.67 -15.81 7.99
C PHE A 120 9.30 -17.28 7.84
N ALA A 121 10.28 -18.17 7.98
CA ALA A 121 10.01 -19.61 8.05
C ALA A 121 9.37 -19.93 9.40
N TYR A 122 8.42 -20.87 9.43
CA TYR A 122 7.83 -21.40 10.65
C TYR A 122 8.07 -22.91 10.74
N PHE A 123 8.18 -23.41 11.96
CA PHE A 123 8.25 -24.84 12.25
C PHE A 123 7.10 -25.18 13.21
N GLY A 124 6.00 -25.72 12.66
CA GLY A 124 4.82 -26.10 13.43
C GLY A 124 3.85 -24.95 13.79
N GLU A 125 2.69 -25.30 14.36
CA GLU A 125 1.60 -24.36 14.62
C GLU A 125 1.95 -23.26 15.64
N GLU A 126 2.78 -23.57 16.63
CA GLU A 126 3.14 -22.62 17.70
C GLU A 126 3.97 -21.44 17.16
N SER A 127 4.99 -21.73 16.33
CA SER A 127 5.83 -20.68 15.74
C SER A 127 5.05 -19.82 14.73
N LYS A 128 4.11 -20.43 14.00
CA LYS A 128 3.18 -19.71 13.12
C LYS A 128 2.26 -18.76 13.88
N ARG A 129 1.71 -19.21 15.02
CA ARG A 129 0.89 -18.37 15.91
C ARG A 129 1.72 -17.20 16.44
N GLU A 130 2.94 -17.45 16.90
CA GLU A 130 3.78 -16.39 17.47
C GLU A 130 4.21 -15.36 16.43
N GLY A 131 4.54 -15.78 15.20
CA GLY A 131 4.84 -14.85 14.11
C GLY A 131 3.66 -13.95 13.73
N LEU A 132 2.43 -14.50 13.71
CA LEU A 132 1.22 -13.71 13.47
C LEU A 132 0.93 -12.74 14.61
N GLU A 133 1.11 -13.15 15.87
CA GLU A 133 0.93 -12.25 17.02
C GLU A 133 1.99 -11.16 17.07
N SER A 134 3.25 -11.46 16.74
CA SER A 134 4.30 -10.46 16.59
C SER A 134 3.93 -9.43 15.52
N PHE A 135 3.46 -9.88 14.35
CA PHE A 135 3.01 -8.97 13.30
C PHE A 135 1.81 -8.12 13.72
N ARG A 136 0.84 -8.71 14.45
CA ARG A 136 -0.26 -7.96 15.04
C ARG A 136 0.25 -6.90 16.01
N ARG A 137 1.14 -7.23 16.96
CA ARG A 137 1.70 -6.26 17.90
C ARG A 137 2.43 -5.13 17.18
N PHE A 138 3.22 -5.44 16.16
CA PHE A 138 3.87 -4.42 15.33
C PHE A 138 2.85 -3.45 14.72
N LEU A 139 1.78 -3.96 14.11
CA LEU A 139 0.77 -3.09 13.48
C LEU A 139 -0.02 -2.24 14.49
N TYR A 140 -0.38 -2.80 15.66
CA TYR A 140 -1.31 -2.14 16.59
C TYR A 140 -0.64 -1.42 17.77
N GLU A 141 0.57 -1.80 18.15
CA GLU A 141 1.26 -1.30 19.35
C GLU A 141 2.50 -0.45 19.01
N LYS A 142 3.07 -0.61 17.81
CA LYS A 142 4.24 0.14 17.31
C LYS A 142 3.85 1.09 16.18
N THR A 143 2.89 1.97 16.44
CA THR A 143 2.23 2.79 15.40
C THR A 143 3.18 3.79 14.73
N GLU A 144 4.20 4.29 15.43
CA GLU A 144 5.20 5.18 14.86
C GLU A 144 6.13 4.45 13.86
N GLU A 145 6.45 3.18 14.12
CA GLU A 145 7.26 2.37 13.22
C GLU A 145 6.41 1.76 12.09
N SER A 146 5.18 1.35 12.39
CA SER A 146 4.33 0.58 11.47
C SER A 146 3.57 1.43 10.46
N HIS A 147 3.25 2.71 10.76
CA HIS A 147 2.52 3.57 9.81
C HIS A 147 3.31 3.89 8.53
N LYS A 148 4.64 3.72 8.56
CA LYS A 148 5.53 3.85 7.40
C LYS A 148 5.47 2.64 6.49
N PHE A 149 4.95 1.51 6.96
CA PHE A 149 4.75 0.31 6.17
C PHE A 149 3.30 0.19 5.70
N GLY A 150 3.11 -0.12 4.43
CA GLY A 150 1.83 -0.59 3.94
C GLY A 150 1.97 -1.67 2.87
N GLY A 151 0.94 -2.48 2.76
CA GLY A 151 0.96 -3.74 2.03
C GLY A 151 0.36 -4.86 2.86
N GLY A 152 0.86 -6.08 2.69
CA GLY A 152 0.23 -7.25 3.30
C GLY A 152 1.15 -8.44 3.49
N GLY A 153 0.68 -9.36 4.32
CA GLY A 153 1.32 -10.63 4.60
C GLY A 153 0.62 -11.80 3.90
N PHE A 154 1.39 -12.69 3.32
CA PHE A 154 0.95 -13.92 2.67
C PHE A 154 1.28 -15.09 3.58
N LEU A 155 0.23 -15.78 4.03
CA LEU A 155 0.38 -16.94 4.88
C LEU A 155 0.42 -18.22 4.04
N HIS A 156 1.55 -18.92 4.10
CA HIS A 156 1.72 -20.25 3.53
C HIS A 156 1.66 -21.33 4.63
N SER A 157 1.80 -22.59 4.22
CA SER A 157 1.85 -23.70 5.19
C SER A 157 3.02 -23.56 6.14
N GLU A 158 4.22 -23.30 5.60
CA GLU A 158 5.50 -23.29 6.34
C GLU A 158 6.14 -21.90 6.46
N SER A 159 5.49 -20.85 5.95
CA SER A 159 6.06 -19.50 6.01
C SER A 159 5.01 -18.40 6.04
N PHE A 160 5.45 -17.22 6.46
CA PHE A 160 4.77 -15.96 6.27
C PHE A 160 5.67 -15.02 5.49
N ARG A 161 5.12 -14.38 4.45
CA ARG A 161 5.88 -13.46 3.60
C ARG A 161 5.24 -12.09 3.62
N LEU A 162 6.02 -11.06 3.86
CA LEU A 162 5.59 -9.67 3.71
C LEU A 162 5.90 -9.15 2.32
N ASN A 163 4.93 -8.45 1.75
CA ASN A 163 5.09 -7.62 0.55
C ASN A 163 4.48 -6.25 0.82
N GLY A 164 5.09 -5.21 0.25
CA GLY A 164 4.55 -3.87 0.37
C GLY A 164 5.58 -2.78 0.11
N ILE A 165 5.27 -1.60 0.61
CA ILE A 165 6.10 -0.41 0.55
C ILE A 165 6.43 0.03 1.97
N TYR A 166 7.69 0.40 2.19
CA TYR A 166 8.10 1.15 3.36
C TYR A 166 8.52 2.57 2.95
N LEU A 167 7.91 3.57 3.59
CA LEU A 167 8.20 4.99 3.38
C LEU A 167 9.40 5.38 4.24
N GLY A 168 10.59 5.20 3.68
CA GLY A 168 11.87 5.50 4.34
C GLY A 168 13.04 4.79 3.68
N SER A 169 14.23 5.06 4.21
CA SER A 169 15.49 4.41 3.83
C SER A 169 15.59 2.97 4.32
N ALA A 170 16.56 2.22 3.75
CA ALA A 170 16.91 0.88 4.22
C ALA A 170 17.32 0.86 5.70
N ASP A 171 18.04 1.87 6.17
CA ASP A 171 18.50 1.96 7.55
C ASP A 171 17.31 2.19 8.52
N GLU A 172 16.38 3.08 8.15
CA GLU A 172 15.14 3.32 8.91
C GLU A 172 14.24 2.08 8.94
N PHE A 173 14.18 1.33 7.83
CA PHE A 173 13.48 0.06 7.76
C PHE A 173 14.10 -0.97 8.73
N ILE A 174 15.42 -1.14 8.72
CA ILE A 174 16.12 -2.07 9.62
C ILE A 174 15.92 -1.67 11.08
N GLU A 175 15.89 -0.37 11.38
CA GLU A 175 15.61 0.13 12.73
C GLU A 175 14.16 -0.15 13.15
N SER A 176 13.20 0.17 12.28
CA SER A 176 11.75 0.04 12.53
C SER A 176 11.28 -1.40 12.60
N PHE A 177 11.72 -2.26 11.67
CA PHE A 177 11.37 -3.68 11.66
C PHE A 177 12.27 -4.49 12.59
N GLY A 178 13.55 -4.16 12.68
CA GLY A 178 14.54 -4.92 13.43
C GLY A 178 14.58 -4.55 14.91
N LYS A 179 15.23 -3.43 15.20
CA LYS A 179 15.60 -3.06 16.57
C LYS A 179 14.45 -2.56 17.42
N ASN A 180 13.35 -2.06 16.85
CA ASN A 180 12.26 -1.45 17.62
C ASN A 180 10.87 -2.06 17.32
N GLY A 181 10.78 -2.99 16.35
CA GLY A 181 9.51 -3.53 15.87
C GLY A 181 9.53 -5.04 15.64
N LEU A 182 9.03 -5.47 14.48
CA LEU A 182 8.60 -6.84 14.19
C LEU A 182 9.57 -7.97 14.61
N LEU A 183 10.88 -7.79 14.38
CA LEU A 183 11.89 -8.83 14.56
C LEU A 183 12.36 -9.00 16.01
N GLN A 184 12.07 -8.05 16.92
CA GLN A 184 12.43 -8.20 18.34
C GLN A 184 11.68 -9.36 19.01
N ASP A 185 10.45 -9.57 18.56
CA ASP A 185 9.49 -10.49 19.17
C ASP A 185 9.54 -11.89 18.55
N ILE A 186 10.34 -12.09 17.50
CA ILE A 186 10.47 -13.39 16.85
C ILE A 186 11.63 -14.16 17.50
N PRO A 187 11.39 -15.36 18.08
CA PRO A 187 12.44 -16.14 18.72
C PRO A 187 13.62 -16.41 17.77
N PRO A 188 14.88 -16.44 18.25
CA PRO A 188 16.09 -16.62 17.43
C PRO A 188 16.23 -18.00 16.74
N VAL A 189 15.18 -18.82 16.73
CA VAL A 189 15.20 -20.21 16.21
C VAL A 189 14.95 -20.26 14.69
N LEU A 190 14.74 -19.12 14.04
CA LEU A 190 14.31 -19.07 12.65
C LEU A 190 15.43 -18.51 11.76
N GLY A 191 15.86 -19.28 10.76
CA GLY A 191 16.76 -18.79 9.72
C GLY A 191 16.05 -17.72 8.90
N TYR A 192 16.30 -16.45 9.19
CA TYR A 192 15.76 -15.32 8.44
C TYR A 192 16.47 -15.19 7.10
N HIS A 193 15.71 -14.95 6.04
CA HIS A 193 16.26 -14.51 4.75
C HIS A 193 15.55 -13.21 4.40
N THR A 194 16.22 -12.10 4.69
CA THR A 194 15.74 -10.76 4.30
C THR A 194 16.18 -10.52 2.85
N ILE A 195 15.25 -10.53 1.90
CA ILE A 195 15.51 -10.05 0.53
C ILE A 195 14.79 -8.71 0.41
N TYR A 196 15.53 -7.62 0.16
CA TYR A 196 14.95 -6.30 -0.08
C TYR A 196 15.49 -5.69 -1.38
N ARG A 197 14.66 -4.89 -2.05
CA ARG A 197 15.01 -4.23 -3.32
C ARG A 197 15.33 -2.76 -3.07
N LYS A 198 16.57 -2.35 -3.29
CA LYS A 198 16.98 -0.94 -3.23
C LYS A 198 16.84 -0.32 -4.63
N MET A 199 15.99 0.69 -4.79
CA MET A 199 15.95 1.49 -6.02
C MET A 199 16.95 2.64 -5.87
N THR A 200 18.07 2.58 -6.57
CA THR A 200 19.01 3.71 -6.67
C THR A 200 18.69 4.56 -7.89
N SER A 201 19.28 5.76 -7.94
CA SER A 201 19.05 6.75 -8.99
C SER A 201 19.53 6.34 -10.38
N GLU A 202 20.30 5.26 -10.46
CA GLU A 202 20.91 4.73 -11.66
C GLU A 202 20.31 3.33 -11.90
N ALA A 203 19.98 3.05 -13.15
CA ALA A 203 19.19 1.90 -13.56
C ALA A 203 19.64 0.56 -12.96
N ASP A 204 18.66 -0.22 -12.50
CA ASP A 204 18.59 -1.68 -12.61
C ASP A 204 19.81 -2.52 -12.15
N THR A 205 20.40 -2.23 -10.99
CA THR A 205 21.34 -3.18 -10.34
C THR A 205 20.66 -3.93 -9.20
N LEU A 206 20.57 -5.25 -9.34
CA LEU A 206 20.06 -6.23 -8.36
C LEU A 206 21.15 -6.53 -7.33
N GLU A 207 20.88 -6.35 -6.03
CA GLU A 207 21.74 -6.85 -4.95
C GLU A 207 20.87 -7.53 -3.89
N ASP A 208 21.09 -8.83 -3.71
CA ASP A 208 20.53 -9.59 -2.59
C ASP A 208 21.38 -9.31 -1.34
N VAL A 209 20.76 -8.80 -0.27
CA VAL A 209 21.47 -8.53 0.99
C VAL A 209 20.94 -9.44 2.08
N CYS A 210 21.63 -10.56 2.31
CA CYS A 210 21.35 -11.49 3.41
C CYS A 210 21.92 -10.92 4.73
N ASP A 211 21.07 -10.64 5.73
CA ASP A 211 21.55 -10.39 7.10
C ASP A 211 21.83 -11.73 7.80
N GLY A 212 23.12 -12.05 7.90
CA GLY A 212 23.59 -13.41 8.14
C GLY A 212 23.13 -14.06 9.44
N THR A 213 22.53 -15.24 9.32
CA THR A 213 22.90 -16.45 10.10
C THR A 213 22.88 -17.75 9.27
N GLY A 214 22.76 -17.68 7.94
CA GLY A 214 22.77 -18.86 7.05
C GLY A 214 23.27 -18.56 5.63
N PRO A 215 23.64 -19.59 4.84
CA PRO A 215 24.10 -19.41 3.46
C PRO A 215 22.94 -18.94 2.56
N CYS A 216 23.16 -17.88 1.78
CA CYS A 216 22.23 -17.46 0.73
C CYS A 216 22.05 -18.63 -0.25
N GLN A 217 20.84 -19.19 -0.33
CA GLN A 217 20.51 -20.20 -1.34
C GLN A 217 19.80 -19.52 -2.50
N ASP A 218 20.31 -19.75 -3.71
CA ASP A 218 19.70 -19.35 -4.97
C ASP A 218 18.36 -20.10 -5.16
N TRP A 219 17.24 -19.37 -5.20
CA TRP A 219 15.92 -19.90 -5.57
C TRP A 219 15.23 -18.98 -6.58
#